data_AF-A0ABD2Q6S1-F1
#
_entry.id   AF-A0ABD2Q6S1-F1
#
_cell.length_a   1.000
_cell.length_b   1.000
_cell.length_c   1.000
_cell.angle_alpha   90.00
_cell.angle_beta   90.00
_cell.angle_gamma   90.00
#
_symmetry.space_group_name_H-M   'P 1'
#
loop_
_entity.id
_entity.type
_entity.pdbx_description
1 polymer ?
#
loop_
_entity_poly.entity_id
_entity_poly.type
_entity_poly.pdbx_seq_one_letter_code
_entity_poly.pdbx_strand_id
1 'polypeptide(L)'
;MSTKVTTPAGLHCSTLQAVAAERQFQDAIITTIAEFAKNLSESQQIEILKFVLNFDSEVILRKGSNRRSQPFVLVLMKTMLQVAEQYQCSTISNALHPEFLKNLLRGVAVDKDPAIRIYVQKLLHTLMDRNHNSAKLMKVRIYTQEESLSDELQCQSPDMQDILFMKQTGVLLTENLFWQLLESSNKVDNLEHVCCTISLIALEMSADEVLLELFRLLLAVQEKVVPGGSKESASLPQTHRCAVHAIVASQMTLLVKLLKDRAPAALCEHIYGVIERRGQDAPHLLPKVAFNRNNTQGSYPADFKITDELLFHQGKISNILEDNHFDVSGLDIFSA
;
A
#
# COMPACT_ATOMS: atom_id res chain seq x y z
N MET A 1 -52.78 -22.81 -15.19
CA MET A 1 -51.91 -22.50 -16.34
C MET A 1 -50.77 -21.65 -15.84
N SER A 2 -49.59 -22.25 -15.64
CA SER A 2 -48.39 -21.55 -15.15
C SER A 2 -47.45 -21.38 -16.35
N THR A 3 -47.36 -20.16 -16.89
CA THR A 3 -46.44 -19.82 -17.98
C THR A 3 -45.04 -19.59 -17.39
N LYS A 4 -44.14 -20.56 -17.62
CA LYS A 4 -42.69 -20.37 -17.44
C LYS A 4 -42.21 -19.37 -18.49
N VAL A 5 -41.82 -18.18 -18.06
CA VAL A 5 -41.03 -17.25 -18.87
C VAL A 5 -39.64 -17.86 -19.04
N THR A 6 -39.36 -18.35 -20.24
CA THR A 6 -38.03 -18.79 -20.65
C THR A 6 -37.35 -17.62 -21.35
N THR A 7 -36.32 -17.06 -20.72
CA THR A 7 -35.48 -16.01 -21.32
C THR A 7 -34.67 -16.60 -22.48
N PRO A 8 -34.54 -15.95 -23.65
CA PRO A 8 -33.90 -16.56 -24.82
C PRO A 8 -32.37 -16.56 -24.68
N ALA A 9 -31.75 -17.73 -24.84
CA ALA A 9 -30.29 -17.92 -24.79
C ALA A 9 -29.50 -17.08 -25.82
N GLY A 10 -30.15 -16.60 -26.89
CA GLY A 10 -29.53 -15.83 -27.97
C GLY A 10 -29.08 -14.41 -27.60
N LEU A 11 -29.79 -13.71 -26.70
CA LEU A 11 -29.39 -12.37 -26.25
C LEU A 11 -28.13 -12.39 -25.38
N HIS A 12 -27.93 -13.46 -24.61
CA HIS A 12 -26.76 -13.59 -23.74
C HIS A 12 -25.47 -13.80 -24.55
N CYS A 13 -25.55 -14.54 -25.66
CA CYS A 13 -24.40 -14.78 -26.55
C CYS A 13 -23.92 -13.51 -27.27
N SER A 14 -24.82 -12.64 -27.73
CA SER A 14 -24.47 -11.38 -28.41
C SER A 14 -23.85 -10.35 -27.47
N THR A 15 -24.32 -10.27 -26.21
CA THR A 15 -23.75 -9.35 -25.21
C THR A 15 -22.35 -9.78 -24.78
N LEU A 16 -22.10 -11.08 -24.64
CA LEU A 16 -20.76 -11.60 -24.32
C LEU A 16 -19.75 -11.29 -25.43
N GLN A 17 -20.15 -11.39 -26.69
CA GLN A 17 -19.31 -11.03 -27.83
C GLN A 17 -19.00 -9.52 -27.87
N ALA A 18 -19.99 -8.66 -27.58
CA ALA A 18 -19.77 -7.21 -27.51
C ALA A 18 -18.81 -6.82 -26.38
N VAL A 19 -18.95 -7.44 -25.20
CA VAL A 19 -18.03 -7.21 -24.06
C VAL A 19 -16.61 -7.68 -24.39
N ALA A 20 -16.47 -8.81 -25.08
CA ALA A 20 -15.16 -9.30 -25.52
C ALA A 20 -14.51 -8.36 -26.56
N ALA A 21 -15.28 -7.87 -27.53
CA ALA A 21 -14.81 -6.92 -28.54
C ALA A 21 -14.38 -5.58 -27.91
N GLU A 22 -15.16 -5.06 -26.96
CA GLU A 22 -14.83 -3.84 -26.22
C GLU A 22 -13.52 -4.02 -25.43
N ARG A 23 -13.34 -5.15 -24.76
CA ARG A 23 -12.09 -5.45 -24.05
C ARG A 23 -10.89 -5.52 -25.00
N GLN A 24 -11.04 -6.19 -26.14
CA GLN A 24 -9.99 -6.27 -27.14
C GLN A 24 -9.61 -4.89 -27.68
N PHE A 25 -10.60 -4.01 -27.89
CA PHE A 25 -10.38 -2.64 -28.30
C PHE A 25 -9.62 -1.82 -27.23
N GLN A 26 -10.02 -1.94 -25.96
CA GLN A 26 -9.33 -1.29 -24.84
C GLN A 26 -7.88 -1.77 -24.72
N ASP A 27 -7.65 -3.09 -24.80
CA ASP A 27 -6.31 -3.68 -24.75
C ASP A 27 -5.44 -3.18 -25.92
N ALA A 28 -6.00 -3.10 -27.14
CA ALA A 28 -5.29 -2.55 -28.30
C ALA A 28 -4.91 -1.08 -28.12
N ILE A 29 -5.78 -0.24 -27.53
CA ILE A 29 -5.46 1.15 -27.20
C ILE A 29 -4.32 1.22 -26.18
N ILE A 30 -4.43 0.47 -25.08
CA ILE A 30 -3.41 0.44 -24.02
C ILE A 30 -2.05 0.06 -24.60
N THR A 31 -2.00 -1.04 -25.38
CA THR A 31 -0.75 -1.51 -26.02
C THR A 31 -0.19 -0.47 -26.99
N THR A 32 -1.05 0.17 -27.80
CA THR A 32 -0.59 1.18 -28.77
C THR A 32 0.04 2.39 -28.08
N ILE A 33 -0.59 2.89 -27.00
CA ILE A 33 -0.06 4.03 -26.23
C ILE A 33 1.27 3.65 -25.58
N ALA A 34 1.39 2.43 -25.05
CA ALA A 34 2.63 1.97 -24.43
C ALA A 34 3.79 1.79 -25.42
N GLU A 35 3.53 1.20 -26.58
CA GLU A 35 4.53 1.08 -27.66
C GLU A 35 4.97 2.45 -28.18
N PHE A 36 4.05 3.42 -28.21
CA PHE A 36 4.40 4.80 -28.51
C PHE A 36 5.31 5.39 -27.41
N ALA A 37 4.94 5.24 -26.14
CA ALA A 37 5.70 5.76 -25.00
C ALA A 37 7.13 5.21 -24.88
N LYS A 38 7.37 3.99 -25.35
CA LYS A 38 8.71 3.36 -25.40
C LYS A 38 9.72 4.16 -26.23
N ASN A 39 9.25 4.93 -27.22
CA ASN A 39 10.10 5.72 -28.10
C ASN A 39 10.26 7.18 -27.65
N LEU A 40 9.74 7.53 -26.46
CA LEU A 40 9.74 8.89 -25.93
C LEU A 40 10.78 9.07 -24.82
N SER A 41 11.10 10.33 -24.50
CA SER A 41 11.91 10.66 -23.33
C SER A 41 11.12 10.49 -22.03
N GLU A 42 11.83 10.32 -20.92
CA GLU A 42 11.26 10.24 -19.57
C GLU A 42 10.27 11.39 -19.27
N SER A 43 10.63 12.62 -19.62
CA SER A 43 9.76 13.79 -19.42
C SER A 43 8.46 13.68 -20.21
N GLN A 44 8.50 13.16 -21.45
CA GLN A 44 7.31 12.98 -22.27
C GLN A 44 6.43 11.84 -21.75
N GLN A 45 7.02 10.77 -21.25
CA GLN A 45 6.28 9.68 -20.58
C GLN A 45 5.52 10.21 -19.35
N ILE A 46 6.17 11.04 -18.52
CA ILE A 46 5.53 11.70 -17.38
C ILE A 46 4.36 12.60 -17.82
N GLU A 47 4.51 13.36 -18.91
CA GLU A 47 3.42 14.18 -19.45
C GLU A 47 2.24 13.33 -19.94
N ILE A 48 2.48 12.14 -20.51
CA ILE A 48 1.42 11.18 -20.83
C ILE A 48 0.70 10.73 -19.56
N LEU A 49 1.43 10.37 -18.50
CA LEU A 49 0.81 9.96 -17.23
C LEU A 49 -0.07 11.09 -16.65
N LYS A 50 0.42 12.32 -16.63
CA LYS A 50 -0.36 13.50 -16.20
C LYS A 50 -1.57 13.73 -17.08
N PHE A 51 -1.44 13.59 -18.41
CA PHE A 51 -2.55 13.74 -19.34
C PHE A 51 -3.64 12.70 -19.08
N VAL A 52 -3.27 11.42 -18.94
CA VAL A 52 -4.22 10.33 -18.72
C VAL A 52 -4.94 10.49 -17.37
N LEU A 53 -4.23 10.88 -16.30
CA LEU A 53 -4.85 11.09 -14.98
C LEU A 53 -5.86 12.26 -14.99
N ASN A 54 -5.60 13.29 -15.77
CA ASN A 54 -6.46 14.48 -15.88
C ASN A 54 -7.48 14.39 -17.03
N PHE A 55 -7.52 13.27 -17.75
CA PHE A 55 -8.44 13.06 -18.86
C PHE A 55 -9.87 13.02 -18.35
N ASP A 56 -10.68 14.05 -18.60
CA ASP A 56 -12.01 14.17 -17.96
C ASP A 56 -11.91 14.12 -16.41
N SER A 57 -11.11 15.03 -15.87
CA SER A 57 -10.81 15.14 -14.43
C SER A 57 -12.06 15.25 -13.55
N GLU A 58 -13.16 15.84 -14.04
CA GLU A 58 -14.45 15.89 -13.33
C GLU A 58 -15.06 14.50 -13.14
N VAL A 59 -14.78 13.55 -14.02
CA VAL A 59 -15.24 12.16 -13.92
C VAL A 59 -14.28 11.32 -13.07
N ILE A 60 -12.97 11.52 -13.23
CA ILE A 60 -11.92 10.70 -12.60
C ILE A 60 -11.56 11.14 -11.17
N LEU A 61 -11.62 12.43 -10.85
CA LEU A 61 -11.16 12.93 -9.56
C LEU A 61 -12.31 13.22 -8.60
N ARG A 62 -13.53 13.45 -9.12
CA ARG A 62 -14.67 13.82 -8.30
C ARG A 62 -15.40 12.61 -7.73
N LYS A 63 -15.36 12.48 -6.39
CA LYS A 63 -16.13 11.47 -5.65
C LYS A 63 -17.64 11.62 -5.91
N GLY A 64 -18.29 10.49 -6.20
CA GLY A 64 -19.76 10.43 -6.32
C GLY A 64 -20.31 11.05 -7.61
N SER A 65 -19.49 11.29 -8.64
CA SER A 65 -20.02 11.70 -9.93
C SER A 65 -20.82 10.54 -10.55
N ASN A 66 -22.08 10.81 -10.94
CA ASN A 66 -22.94 9.83 -11.61
C ASN A 66 -22.40 9.38 -12.97
N ARG A 67 -21.34 10.03 -13.46
CA ARG A 67 -20.65 9.75 -14.72
C ARG A 67 -19.40 8.88 -14.54
N ARG A 68 -18.94 8.63 -13.31
CA ARG A 68 -17.77 7.78 -13.04
C ARG A 68 -18.09 6.33 -13.37
N SER A 69 -17.56 5.87 -14.49
CA SER A 69 -17.59 4.46 -14.90
C SER A 69 -16.34 3.75 -14.36
N GLN A 70 -16.52 2.75 -13.49
CA GLN A 70 -15.39 1.97 -12.95
C GLN A 70 -14.57 1.27 -14.03
N PRO A 71 -15.18 0.64 -15.05
CA PRO A 71 -14.42 0.11 -16.19
C PRO A 71 -13.57 1.17 -16.89
N PHE A 72 -14.07 2.40 -17.03
CA PHE A 72 -13.34 3.49 -17.67
C PHE A 72 -12.12 3.93 -16.84
N VAL A 73 -12.30 4.16 -15.53
CA VAL A 73 -11.19 4.47 -14.62
C VAL A 73 -10.15 3.36 -14.63
N LEU A 74 -10.58 2.10 -14.66
CA LEU A 74 -9.69 0.94 -14.71
C LEU A 74 -8.85 0.90 -15.99
N VAL A 75 -9.44 1.21 -17.16
CA VAL A 75 -8.71 1.31 -18.44
C VAL A 75 -7.65 2.40 -18.36
N LEU A 76 -7.99 3.58 -17.84
CA LEU A 76 -7.03 4.68 -17.72
C LEU A 76 -5.88 4.33 -16.76
N MET A 77 -6.19 3.68 -15.64
CA MET A 77 -5.17 3.20 -14.70
C MET A 77 -4.25 2.16 -15.33
N LYS A 78 -4.79 1.23 -16.14
CA LYS A 78 -4.00 0.26 -16.91
C LYS A 78 -3.13 0.95 -17.95
N THR A 79 -3.67 1.92 -18.69
CA THR A 79 -2.89 2.73 -19.65
C THR A 79 -1.73 3.42 -18.95
N MET A 80 -1.97 4.08 -17.81
CA MET A 80 -0.91 4.73 -17.04
C MET A 80 0.14 3.73 -16.58
N LEU A 81 -0.27 2.58 -16.04
CA LEU A 81 0.68 1.57 -15.60
C LEU A 81 1.54 1.07 -16.78
N GLN A 82 0.94 0.78 -17.93
CA GLN A 82 1.66 0.28 -19.09
C GLN A 82 2.68 1.30 -19.64
N VAL A 83 2.33 2.59 -19.58
CA VAL A 83 3.26 3.69 -19.91
C VAL A 83 4.37 3.80 -18.88
N ALA A 84 4.03 3.73 -17.58
CA ALA A 84 5.00 3.81 -16.49
C ALA A 84 5.98 2.63 -16.49
N GLU A 85 5.58 1.45 -16.97
CA GLU A 85 6.49 0.30 -17.13
C GLU A 85 7.62 0.56 -18.15
N GLN A 86 7.48 1.58 -19.01
CA GLN A 86 8.54 2.02 -19.93
C GLN A 86 9.43 3.12 -19.32
N TYR A 87 9.08 3.62 -18.14
CA TYR A 87 9.81 4.66 -17.42
C TYR A 87 10.89 4.05 -16.53
N GLN A 88 12.09 4.61 -16.59
CA GLN A 88 13.16 4.28 -15.66
C GLN A 88 13.15 5.30 -14.53
N CYS A 89 12.82 4.84 -13.32
CA CYS A 89 12.82 5.73 -12.17
C CYS A 89 14.25 6.11 -11.79
N SER A 90 14.60 7.38 -11.99
CA SER A 90 15.86 7.99 -11.58
C SER A 90 15.64 8.91 -10.37
N THR A 91 14.73 9.86 -10.52
CA THR A 91 14.32 10.82 -9.48
C THR A 91 12.81 10.72 -9.26
N ILE A 92 12.41 10.30 -8.06
CA ILE A 92 11.01 10.03 -7.73
C ILE A 92 10.14 11.28 -7.85
N SER A 93 10.67 12.45 -7.46
CA SER A 93 9.94 13.73 -7.52
C SER A 93 9.62 14.22 -8.93
N ASN A 94 10.32 13.73 -9.97
CA ASN A 94 10.03 14.06 -11.36
C ASN A 94 8.72 13.41 -11.82
N ALA A 95 8.55 12.13 -11.53
CA ALA A 95 7.36 11.38 -11.89
C ALA A 95 6.19 11.67 -10.94
N LEU A 96 6.46 11.75 -9.64
CA LEU A 96 5.47 11.99 -8.59
C LEU A 96 5.40 13.45 -8.16
N HIS A 97 5.31 14.38 -9.12
CA HIS A 97 5.13 15.80 -8.80
C HIS A 97 3.92 16.01 -7.86
N PRO A 98 3.98 16.92 -6.86
CA PRO A 98 2.97 17.03 -5.80
C PRO A 98 1.51 17.06 -6.27
N GLU A 99 1.20 17.81 -7.33
CA GLU A 99 -0.18 17.87 -7.86
C GLU A 99 -0.62 16.57 -8.54
N PHE A 100 0.28 15.89 -9.26
CA PHE A 100 0.00 14.57 -9.84
C PHE A 100 -0.28 13.55 -8.73
N LEU A 101 0.59 13.52 -7.73
CA LEU A 101 0.45 12.62 -6.58
C LEU A 101 -0.84 12.90 -5.80
N LYS A 102 -1.17 14.17 -5.56
CA LYS A 102 -2.43 14.57 -4.91
C LYS A 102 -3.66 14.10 -5.67
N ASN A 103 -3.69 14.27 -7.00
CA ASN A 103 -4.80 13.81 -7.83
C ASN A 103 -4.92 12.28 -7.82
N LEU A 104 -3.79 11.57 -7.91
CA LEU A 104 -3.76 10.11 -7.84
C LEU A 104 -4.27 9.61 -6.48
N LEU A 105 -3.74 10.14 -5.37
CA LEU A 105 -4.05 9.67 -4.02
C LEU A 105 -5.43 10.08 -3.53
N ARG A 106 -5.83 11.35 -3.72
CA ARG A 106 -7.14 11.85 -3.25
C ARG A 106 -8.28 11.57 -4.22
N GLY A 107 -7.98 11.39 -5.50
CA GLY A 107 -8.97 11.12 -6.55
C GLY A 107 -9.20 9.63 -6.81
N VAL A 108 -8.13 8.85 -6.99
CA VAL A 108 -8.22 7.47 -7.50
C VAL A 108 -7.89 6.42 -6.44
N ALA A 109 -6.90 6.65 -5.58
CA ALA A 109 -6.49 5.68 -4.56
C ALA A 109 -7.57 5.42 -3.48
N VAL A 110 -8.57 6.30 -3.40
CA VAL A 110 -9.73 6.21 -2.51
C VAL A 110 -10.98 5.64 -3.20
N ASP A 111 -10.81 5.04 -4.39
CA ASP A 111 -11.92 4.39 -5.09
C ASP A 111 -12.50 3.24 -4.27
N LYS A 112 -13.80 2.98 -4.39
CA LYS A 112 -14.49 1.87 -3.72
C LYS A 112 -14.07 0.52 -4.29
N ASP A 113 -13.68 0.46 -5.56
CA ASP A 113 -13.24 -0.77 -6.20
C ASP A 113 -11.79 -1.11 -5.80
N PRO A 114 -11.53 -2.22 -5.10
CA PRO A 114 -10.17 -2.64 -4.74
C PRO A 114 -9.29 -2.87 -5.96
N ALA A 115 -9.83 -3.27 -7.11
CA ALA A 115 -9.03 -3.49 -8.32
C ALA A 115 -8.38 -2.19 -8.80
N ILE A 116 -9.11 -1.07 -8.76
CA ILE A 116 -8.57 0.25 -9.11
C ILE A 116 -7.47 0.65 -8.13
N ARG A 117 -7.69 0.45 -6.83
CA ARG A 117 -6.68 0.74 -5.79
C ARG A 117 -5.40 -0.07 -6.00
N ILE A 118 -5.51 -1.35 -6.37
CA ILE A 118 -4.34 -2.19 -6.73
C ILE A 118 -3.56 -1.57 -7.90
N TYR A 119 -4.22 -1.10 -8.95
CA TYR A 119 -3.52 -0.45 -10.06
C TYR A 119 -2.84 0.86 -9.65
N VAL A 120 -3.43 1.63 -8.73
CA VAL A 120 -2.77 2.80 -8.15
C VAL A 120 -1.50 2.39 -7.40
N GLN A 121 -1.56 1.33 -6.58
CA GLN A 121 -0.37 0.83 -5.88
C GLN A 121 0.71 0.34 -6.84
N LYS A 122 0.35 -0.43 -7.88
CA LYS A 122 1.30 -0.87 -8.90
C LYS A 122 1.96 0.30 -9.61
N LEU A 123 1.18 1.34 -9.95
CA LEU A 123 1.72 2.56 -10.54
C LEU A 123 2.73 3.24 -9.59
N LEU A 124 2.39 3.35 -8.30
CA LEU A 124 3.31 3.87 -7.29
C LEU A 124 4.58 3.02 -7.20
N HIS A 125 4.47 1.68 -7.23
CA HIS A 125 5.62 0.78 -7.23
C HIS A 125 6.54 1.07 -8.40
N THR A 126 6.00 1.12 -9.62
CA THR A 126 6.78 1.40 -10.84
C THR A 126 7.46 2.77 -10.80
N LEU A 127 6.81 3.78 -10.24
CA LEU A 127 7.34 5.15 -10.18
C LEU A 127 8.27 5.41 -8.99
N MET A 128 8.38 4.51 -8.01
CA MET A 128 9.26 4.66 -6.84
C MET A 128 10.40 3.65 -6.79
N ASP A 129 10.21 2.45 -7.34
CA ASP A 129 11.15 1.34 -7.20
C ASP A 129 12.34 1.45 -8.15
N ARG A 130 13.35 2.23 -7.76
CA ARG A 130 14.59 2.44 -8.54
C ARG A 130 15.42 1.15 -8.65
N ASN A 131 15.26 0.25 -7.67
CA ASN A 131 16.12 -0.92 -7.50
C ASN A 131 15.41 -2.27 -7.75
N HIS A 132 14.20 -2.24 -8.31
CA HIS A 132 13.41 -3.44 -8.63
C HIS A 132 13.17 -4.38 -7.42
N ASN A 133 12.98 -3.80 -6.23
CA ASN A 133 12.68 -4.51 -4.99
C ASN A 133 11.22 -4.95 -4.89
N SER A 134 10.29 -4.30 -5.61
CA SER A 134 8.84 -4.52 -5.50
C SER A 134 8.43 -5.99 -5.57
N ALA A 135 8.98 -6.76 -6.52
CA ALA A 135 8.69 -8.18 -6.66
C ALA A 135 9.00 -9.00 -5.39
N LYS A 136 10.04 -8.62 -4.65
CA LYS A 136 10.44 -9.24 -3.38
C LYS A 136 9.57 -8.74 -2.23
N LEU A 137 9.22 -7.46 -2.23
CA LEU A 137 8.43 -6.78 -1.20
C LEU A 137 6.93 -7.13 -1.24
N MET A 138 6.43 -7.66 -2.36
CA MET A 138 5.05 -8.18 -2.45
C MET A 138 4.76 -9.30 -1.45
N LYS A 139 5.80 -10.02 -0.98
CA LYS A 139 5.64 -11.05 0.04
C LYS A 139 5.75 -10.43 1.44
N VAL A 140 4.61 -10.29 2.11
CA VAL A 140 4.57 -9.87 3.52
C VAL A 140 5.25 -10.92 4.40
N ARG A 141 6.31 -10.53 5.12
CA ARG A 141 7.11 -11.44 5.96
C ARG A 141 7.71 -10.72 7.16
N ILE A 142 8.19 -11.50 8.12
CA ILE A 142 9.04 -11.01 9.21
C ILE A 142 10.48 -11.00 8.70
N TYR A 143 11.21 -9.91 8.96
CA TYR A 143 12.65 -9.82 8.76
C TYR A 143 13.31 -10.21 10.09
N THR A 144 14.16 -11.25 10.12
CA THR A 144 14.73 -11.72 11.40
C THR A 144 15.93 -10.88 11.82
N GLN A 145 16.34 -11.00 13.09
CA GLN A 145 17.49 -10.24 13.60
C GLN A 145 18.78 -10.62 12.86
N GLU A 146 18.97 -11.91 12.60
CA GLU A 146 20.17 -12.50 12.01
C GLU A 146 20.28 -12.28 10.49
N GLU A 147 19.16 -12.00 9.83
CA GLU A 147 19.11 -11.83 8.38
C GLU A 147 19.80 -10.53 7.94
N SER A 148 20.64 -10.58 6.91
CA SER A 148 21.17 -9.38 6.25
C SER A 148 20.17 -8.87 5.21
N LEU A 149 19.60 -7.67 5.41
CA LEU A 149 18.68 -7.09 4.43
C LEU A 149 19.34 -6.90 3.06
N SER A 150 20.63 -6.56 3.05
CA SER A 150 21.38 -6.25 1.83
C SER A 150 21.53 -7.46 0.89
N ASP A 151 21.34 -8.67 1.40
CA ASP A 151 21.46 -9.90 0.61
C ASP A 151 20.23 -10.10 -0.29
N GLU A 152 19.07 -9.61 0.17
CA GLU A 152 17.80 -9.73 -0.55
C GLU A 152 17.35 -8.42 -1.17
N LEU A 153 17.57 -7.28 -0.53
CA LEU A 153 17.03 -5.98 -0.90
C LEU A 153 18.14 -4.97 -1.17
N GLN A 154 17.97 -4.22 -2.25
CA GLN A 154 18.88 -3.13 -2.60
C GLN A 154 18.41 -1.87 -1.87
N CYS A 155 19.21 -1.42 -0.90
CA CYS A 155 18.93 -0.23 -0.12
C CYS A 155 19.76 0.95 -0.64
N GLN A 156 19.16 2.13 -0.75
CA GLN A 156 19.85 3.35 -1.14
C GLN A 156 19.73 4.40 -0.03
N SER A 157 20.79 5.19 0.16
CA SER A 157 20.71 6.38 1.02
C SER A 157 19.88 7.47 0.32
N PRO A 158 19.02 8.20 1.04
CA PRO A 158 18.28 9.31 0.44
C PRO A 158 19.22 10.35 -0.15
N ASP A 159 18.82 10.90 -1.29
CA ASP A 159 19.37 12.16 -1.76
C ASP A 159 18.58 13.37 -1.22
N MET A 160 19.06 14.58 -1.51
CA MET A 160 18.38 15.81 -1.06
C MET A 160 16.99 15.97 -1.70
N GLN A 161 16.79 15.47 -2.93
CA GLN A 161 15.51 15.57 -3.62
C GLN A 161 14.48 14.64 -2.98
N ASP A 162 14.89 13.44 -2.56
CA ASP A 162 14.09 12.48 -1.80
C ASP A 162 13.61 13.10 -0.47
N ILE A 163 14.51 13.75 0.27
CA ILE A 163 14.17 14.45 1.52
C ILE A 163 13.17 15.59 1.27
N LEU A 164 13.41 16.43 0.25
CA LEU A 164 12.52 17.54 -0.09
C LEU A 164 11.15 17.05 -0.56
N PHE A 165 11.12 15.97 -1.34
CA PHE A 165 9.89 15.32 -1.78
C PHE A 165 9.06 14.85 -0.57
N MET A 166 9.68 14.18 0.39
CA MET A 166 9.01 13.73 1.60
C MET A 166 8.56 14.89 2.50
N LYS A 167 9.31 15.99 2.57
CA LYS A 167 8.85 17.20 3.26
C LYS A 167 7.60 17.82 2.63
N GLN A 168 7.47 17.74 1.30
CA GLN A 168 6.32 18.32 0.58
C GLN A 168 5.11 17.39 0.52
N THR A 169 5.34 16.08 0.43
CA THR A 169 4.29 15.09 0.09
C THR A 169 4.13 13.98 1.12
N GLY A 170 5.02 13.88 2.11
CA GLY A 170 5.05 12.78 3.09
C GLY A 170 3.74 12.64 3.86
N VAL A 171 3.17 13.74 4.35
CA VAL A 171 1.87 13.73 5.05
C VAL A 171 0.76 13.18 4.14
N LEU A 172 0.73 13.60 2.88
CA LEU A 172 -0.27 13.12 1.93
C LEU A 172 -0.12 11.61 1.67
N LEU A 173 1.11 11.11 1.56
CA LEU A 173 1.41 9.69 1.38
C LEU A 173 1.00 8.88 2.62
N THR A 174 1.44 9.29 3.81
CA THR A 174 1.19 8.54 5.06
C THR A 174 -0.28 8.56 5.44
N GLU A 175 -0.98 9.70 5.27
CA GLU A 175 -2.44 9.78 5.42
C GLU A 175 -3.16 8.82 4.46
N ASN A 176 -2.75 8.78 3.19
CA ASN A 176 -3.39 7.89 2.23
C ASN A 176 -3.17 6.41 2.59
N LEU A 177 -1.95 6.04 2.98
CA LEU A 177 -1.61 4.67 3.40
C LEU A 177 -2.37 4.26 4.67
N PHE A 178 -2.52 5.17 5.63
CA PHE A 178 -3.33 4.97 6.83
C PHE A 178 -4.76 4.55 6.47
N TRP A 179 -5.44 5.36 5.64
CA TRP A 179 -6.82 5.07 5.25
C TRP A 179 -6.92 3.83 4.37
N GLN A 180 -5.94 3.57 3.49
CA GLN A 180 -5.94 2.35 2.68
C GLN A 180 -5.79 1.10 3.53
N LEU A 181 -4.98 1.10 4.59
CA LEU A 181 -4.89 -0.04 5.51
C LEU A 181 -6.20 -0.28 6.27
N LEU A 182 -7.03 0.74 6.47
CA LEU A 182 -8.32 0.67 7.16
C LEU A 182 -9.51 0.49 6.21
N GLU A 183 -9.28 0.34 4.91
CA GLU A 183 -10.35 0.17 3.92
C GLU A 183 -10.92 -1.26 3.98
N SER A 184 -12.13 -1.41 4.53
CA SER A 184 -12.80 -2.69 4.78
C SER A 184 -13.03 -3.56 3.54
N SER A 185 -13.06 -2.95 2.36
CA SER A 185 -13.22 -3.67 1.08
C SER A 185 -11.93 -4.33 0.59
N ASN A 186 -10.81 -4.16 1.29
CA ASN A 186 -9.55 -4.80 0.94
C ASN A 186 -9.61 -6.32 1.11
N LYS A 187 -8.93 -6.99 0.19
CA LYS A 187 -8.51 -8.37 0.32
C LYS A 187 -7.00 -8.39 0.54
N VAL A 188 -6.46 -9.58 0.82
CA VAL A 188 -5.04 -9.78 1.11
C VAL A 188 -4.13 -9.32 -0.02
N ASP A 189 -4.56 -9.43 -1.28
CA ASP A 189 -3.81 -8.93 -2.44
C ASP A 189 -3.66 -7.40 -2.44
N ASN A 190 -4.73 -6.65 -2.13
CA ASN A 190 -4.61 -5.20 -2.00
C ASN A 190 -3.72 -4.80 -0.82
N LEU A 191 -3.82 -5.54 0.30
CA LEU A 191 -2.97 -5.31 1.48
C LEU A 191 -1.49 -5.62 1.21
N GLU A 192 -1.16 -6.66 0.43
CA GLU A 192 0.19 -6.95 -0.05
C GLU A 192 0.76 -5.77 -0.84
N HIS A 193 -0.05 -5.18 -1.75
CA HIS A 193 0.36 -4.02 -2.53
C HIS A 193 0.58 -2.77 -1.65
N VAL A 194 -0.30 -2.49 -0.69
CA VAL A 194 -0.12 -1.38 0.25
C VAL A 194 1.13 -1.59 1.12
N CYS A 195 1.38 -2.82 1.58
CA CYS A 195 2.58 -3.18 2.33
C CYS A 195 3.85 -2.94 1.51
N CYS A 196 3.86 -3.35 0.24
CA CYS A 196 4.97 -3.11 -0.68
C CYS A 196 5.22 -1.60 -0.87
N THR A 197 4.18 -0.77 -0.94
CA THR A 197 4.32 0.70 -1.04
C THR A 197 4.99 1.29 0.19
N ILE A 198 4.58 0.86 1.39
CA ILE A 198 5.22 1.30 2.64
C ILE A 198 6.70 0.90 2.65
N SER A 199 7.01 -0.34 2.24
CA SER A 199 8.38 -0.83 2.18
C SER A 199 9.24 -0.10 1.16
N LEU A 200 8.69 0.25 0.00
CA LEU A 200 9.40 1.06 -1.01
C LEU A 200 9.67 2.47 -0.50
N ILE A 201 8.71 3.12 0.16
CA ILE A 201 8.96 4.43 0.78
C ILE A 201 10.09 4.31 1.82
N ALA A 202 10.06 3.27 2.65
CA ALA A 202 11.11 3.05 3.65
C ALA A 202 12.50 2.84 3.02
N LEU A 203 12.59 2.03 1.95
CA LEU A 203 13.85 1.68 1.29
C LEU A 203 14.41 2.79 0.42
N GLU A 204 13.56 3.44 -0.36
CA GLU A 204 13.97 4.44 -1.34
C GLU A 204 14.25 5.79 -0.67
N MET A 205 13.46 6.15 0.36
CA MET A 205 13.64 7.43 1.03
C MET A 205 14.53 7.33 2.27
N SER A 206 14.66 6.18 2.95
CA SER A 206 15.62 5.81 4.02
C SER A 206 16.12 6.90 5.02
N ALA A 207 15.46 8.05 5.13
CA ALA A 207 15.79 9.17 6.01
C ALA A 207 15.13 8.93 7.36
N ASP A 208 15.78 9.35 8.44
CA ASP A 208 15.31 9.04 9.79
C ASP A 208 13.92 9.61 10.04
N GLU A 209 13.67 10.83 9.61
CA GLU A 209 12.36 11.48 9.73
C GLU A 209 11.27 10.70 8.98
N VAL A 210 11.62 10.07 7.85
CA VAL A 210 10.70 9.22 7.09
C VAL A 210 10.45 7.91 7.83
N LEU A 211 11.49 7.25 8.33
CA LEU A 211 11.34 6.00 9.08
C LEU A 211 10.51 6.21 10.37
N LEU A 212 10.73 7.33 11.06
CA LEU A 212 9.96 7.73 12.25
C LEU A 212 8.49 8.01 11.94
N GLU A 213 8.21 8.69 10.83
CA GLU A 213 6.83 8.90 10.35
C GLU A 213 6.16 7.57 9.96
N LEU A 214 6.91 6.60 9.43
CA LEU A 214 6.40 5.26 9.18
C LEU A 214 6.15 4.48 10.49
N PHE A 215 6.99 4.60 11.52
CA PHE A 215 6.69 4.04 12.84
C PHE A 215 5.37 4.60 13.38
N ARG A 216 5.18 5.92 13.31
CA ARG A 216 3.94 6.59 13.73
C ARG A 216 2.71 6.08 12.96
N LEU A 217 2.81 6.00 11.63
CA LEU A 217 1.76 5.44 10.77
C LEU A 217 1.34 4.04 11.25
N LEU A 218 2.31 3.15 11.48
CA LEU A 218 2.05 1.77 11.87
C LEU A 218 1.42 1.66 13.26
N LEU A 219 1.85 2.50 14.22
CA LEU A 219 1.27 2.55 15.56
C LEU A 219 -0.16 3.09 15.52
N ALA A 220 -0.40 4.15 14.75
CA ALA A 220 -1.73 4.74 14.58
C ALA A 220 -2.70 3.72 13.95
N VAL A 221 -2.26 2.99 12.92
CA VAL A 221 -3.07 1.93 12.31
C VAL A 221 -3.34 0.81 13.31
N GLN A 222 -2.32 0.37 14.07
CA GLN A 222 -2.48 -0.66 15.10
C GLN A 222 -3.58 -0.29 16.09
N GLU A 223 -3.59 0.95 16.60
CA GLU A 223 -4.60 1.45 17.54
C GLU A 223 -6.02 1.33 16.98
N LYS A 224 -6.23 1.65 15.70
CA LYS A 224 -7.55 1.56 15.04
C LYS A 224 -8.01 0.13 14.78
N VAL A 225 -7.09 -0.83 14.63
CA VAL A 225 -7.45 -2.24 14.36
C VAL A 225 -7.54 -3.11 15.61
N VAL A 226 -7.22 -2.58 16.80
CA VAL A 226 -7.50 -3.26 18.07
C VAL A 226 -9.02 -3.31 18.32
N PRO A 227 -9.59 -4.47 18.68
CA PRO A 227 -11.01 -4.58 19.01
C PRO A 227 -11.42 -3.66 20.15
N GLY A 228 -12.49 -2.88 19.96
CA GLY A 228 -13.01 -1.97 20.99
C GLY A 228 -12.25 -0.65 21.13
N GLY A 229 -11.18 -0.42 20.36
CA GLY A 229 -10.36 0.79 20.41
C GLY A 229 -10.95 2.01 19.67
N SER A 230 -11.77 1.81 18.64
CA SER A 230 -12.42 2.90 17.90
C SER A 230 -13.71 2.50 17.18
N LYS A 231 -14.47 3.47 16.63
CA LYS A 231 -15.65 3.22 15.80
C LYS A 231 -15.29 2.51 14.50
N GLU A 232 -14.15 2.86 13.89
CA GLU A 232 -13.60 2.24 12.68
C GLU A 232 -13.22 0.78 12.93
N SER A 233 -12.74 0.48 14.15
CA SER A 233 -12.47 -0.89 14.56
C SER A 233 -13.73 -1.75 14.34
N ALA A 234 -14.91 -1.32 14.83
CA ALA A 234 -16.12 -2.12 14.87
C ALA A 234 -16.62 -2.60 13.49
N SER A 235 -16.26 -1.93 12.40
CA SER A 235 -16.67 -2.30 11.04
C SER A 235 -15.68 -3.24 10.32
N LEU A 236 -14.45 -3.42 10.84
CA LEU A 236 -13.43 -4.22 10.18
C LEU A 236 -13.57 -5.73 10.46
N PRO A 237 -13.59 -6.58 9.42
CA PRO A 237 -13.57 -8.03 9.58
C PRO A 237 -12.33 -8.50 10.36
N GLN A 238 -12.48 -9.56 11.16
CA GLN A 238 -11.38 -10.14 11.92
C GLN A 238 -10.17 -10.51 11.04
N THR A 239 -10.41 -11.08 9.86
CA THR A 239 -9.37 -11.45 8.90
C THR A 239 -8.56 -10.23 8.43
N HIS A 240 -9.24 -9.10 8.20
CA HIS A 240 -8.61 -7.84 7.82
C HIS A 240 -7.75 -7.30 8.96
N ARG A 241 -8.27 -7.28 10.20
CA ARG A 241 -7.51 -6.85 11.38
C ARG A 241 -6.25 -7.69 11.57
N CYS A 242 -6.35 -9.02 11.42
CA CYS A 242 -5.21 -9.93 11.47
C CYS A 242 -4.17 -9.61 10.41
N ALA A 243 -4.60 -9.38 9.16
CA ALA A 243 -3.71 -9.01 8.06
C ALA A 243 -3.02 -7.67 8.31
N VAL A 244 -3.72 -6.67 8.86
CA VAL A 244 -3.13 -5.39 9.23
C VAL A 244 -2.11 -5.55 10.37
N HIS A 245 -2.40 -6.32 11.42
CA HIS A 245 -1.41 -6.60 12.47
C HIS A 245 -0.16 -7.31 11.93
N ALA A 246 -0.34 -8.20 10.95
CA ALA A 246 0.76 -8.87 10.27
C ALA A 246 1.60 -7.91 9.41
N ILE A 247 0.97 -6.93 8.73
CA ILE A 247 1.69 -5.83 8.05
C ILE A 247 2.46 -5.00 9.07
N VAL A 248 1.82 -4.60 10.18
CA VAL A 248 2.49 -3.83 11.24
C VAL A 248 3.71 -4.59 11.76
N ALA A 249 3.60 -5.89 12.04
CA ALA A 249 4.74 -6.72 12.42
C ALA A 249 5.85 -6.75 11.36
N SER A 250 5.49 -6.99 10.10
CA SER A 250 6.42 -7.00 8.97
C SER A 250 7.19 -5.68 8.86
N GLN A 251 6.45 -4.56 8.84
CA GLN A 251 7.03 -3.24 8.66
C GLN A 251 7.85 -2.80 9.89
N MET A 252 7.41 -3.09 11.11
CA MET A 252 8.22 -2.83 12.32
C MET A 252 9.58 -3.50 12.24
N THR A 253 9.64 -4.77 11.82
CA THR A 253 10.93 -5.48 11.65
C THR A 253 11.76 -4.91 10.51
N LEU A 254 11.13 -4.50 9.38
CA LEU A 254 11.84 -3.84 8.28
C LEU A 254 12.47 -2.51 8.74
N LEU A 255 11.69 -1.64 9.40
CA LEU A 255 12.15 -0.32 9.84
C LEU A 255 13.33 -0.43 10.81
N VAL A 256 13.28 -1.34 11.78
CA VAL A 256 14.41 -1.61 12.69
C VAL A 256 15.66 -2.04 11.93
N LYS A 257 15.50 -2.92 10.93
CA LYS A 257 16.63 -3.38 10.13
C LYS A 257 17.20 -2.28 9.24
N LEU A 258 16.38 -1.33 8.77
CA LEU A 258 16.83 -0.16 8.01
C LEU A 258 17.57 0.88 8.86
N LEU A 259 17.31 0.94 10.16
CA LEU A 259 18.12 1.74 11.09
C LEU A 259 19.57 1.22 11.20
N LYS A 260 19.83 -0.04 10.84
CA LYS A 260 21.17 -0.69 10.85
C LYS A 260 21.86 -0.48 12.20
N ASP A 261 23.11 -0.01 12.20
CA ASP A 261 23.92 0.24 13.41
C ASP A 261 23.35 1.33 14.32
N ARG A 262 22.34 2.09 13.86
CA ARG A 262 21.66 3.13 14.64
C ARG A 262 20.45 2.63 15.42
N ALA A 263 20.04 1.37 15.21
CA ALA A 263 18.90 0.80 15.92
C ALA A 263 19.26 0.56 17.40
N PRO A 264 18.57 1.18 18.38
CA PRO A 264 18.84 0.92 19.79
C PRO A 264 18.55 -0.53 20.15
N ALA A 265 19.40 -1.17 20.97
CA ALA A 265 19.21 -2.56 21.37
C ALA A 265 17.84 -2.80 22.04
N ALA A 266 17.41 -1.89 22.91
CA ALA A 266 16.09 -1.95 23.56
C ALA A 266 14.92 -1.88 22.55
N LEU A 267 15.09 -1.18 21.42
CA LEU A 267 14.07 -1.11 20.36
C LEU A 267 13.94 -2.47 19.67
N CYS A 268 15.08 -3.10 19.34
CA CYS A 268 15.12 -4.45 18.81
C CYS A 268 14.46 -5.44 19.78
N GLU A 269 14.84 -5.42 21.06
CA GLU A 269 14.25 -6.29 22.08
C GLU A 269 12.72 -6.14 22.17
N HIS A 270 12.22 -4.92 22.21
CA HIS A 270 10.78 -4.66 22.25
C HIS A 270 10.07 -5.19 20.99
N ILE A 271 10.58 -4.85 19.80
CA ILE A 271 9.91 -5.24 18.55
C ILE A 271 9.94 -6.76 18.36
N TYR A 272 11.09 -7.40 18.50
CA TYR A 272 11.21 -8.84 18.31
C TYR A 272 10.57 -9.64 19.46
N GLY A 273 10.53 -9.11 20.69
CA GLY A 273 9.77 -9.70 21.79
C GLY A 273 8.26 -9.77 21.50
N VAL A 274 7.68 -8.72 20.90
CA VAL A 274 6.28 -8.74 20.45
C VAL A 274 6.08 -9.79 19.33
N ILE A 275 7.03 -9.92 18.40
CA ILE A 275 6.96 -10.96 17.34
C ILE A 275 6.98 -12.36 17.95
N GLU A 276 7.86 -12.62 18.91
CA GLU A 276 7.96 -13.90 19.60
C GLU A 276 6.67 -14.23 20.35
N ARG A 277 6.15 -13.28 21.15
CA ARG A 277 4.89 -13.41 21.89
C ARG A 277 3.72 -13.73 20.95
N ARG A 278 3.61 -13.01 19.82
CA ARG A 278 2.61 -13.32 18.78
C ARG A 278 2.82 -14.71 18.17
N GLY A 279 4.05 -15.15 17.98
CA GLY A 279 4.36 -16.49 17.48
C GLY A 279 3.83 -17.61 18.39
N GLN A 280 3.91 -17.40 19.70
CA GLN A 280 3.47 -18.36 20.72
C GLN A 280 1.95 -18.32 20.92
N ASP A 281 1.37 -17.13 21.07
CA ASP A 281 0.00 -16.98 21.60
C ASP A 281 -1.02 -16.54 20.54
N ALA A 282 -0.57 -15.88 19.47
CA ALA A 282 -1.46 -15.28 18.46
C ALA A 282 -0.88 -15.33 17.04
N PRO A 283 -0.57 -16.53 16.48
CA PRO A 283 0.12 -16.66 15.19
C PRO A 283 -0.69 -16.09 14.02
N HIS A 284 -2.01 -15.96 14.18
CA HIS A 284 -2.91 -15.30 13.25
C HIS A 284 -2.63 -13.79 13.06
N LEU A 285 -1.87 -13.16 13.95
CA LEU A 285 -1.39 -11.78 13.84
C LEU A 285 -0.05 -11.66 13.10
N LEU A 286 0.50 -12.76 12.59
CA LEU A 286 1.76 -12.81 11.84
C LEU A 286 1.54 -13.19 10.37
N PRO A 287 2.45 -12.77 9.47
CA PRO A 287 2.25 -12.93 8.02
C PRO A 287 1.99 -14.37 7.56
N LYS A 288 2.68 -15.35 8.16
CA LYS A 288 2.57 -16.77 7.79
C LYS A 288 1.14 -17.30 7.86
N VAL A 289 0.36 -16.85 8.84
CA VAL A 289 -1.06 -17.22 8.95
C VAL A 289 -1.91 -16.16 8.26
N ALA A 290 -1.76 -14.87 8.56
CA ALA A 290 -2.68 -13.84 8.11
C ALA A 290 -2.80 -13.71 6.57
N PHE A 291 -1.70 -13.98 5.84
CA PHE A 291 -1.65 -13.92 4.37
C PHE A 291 -1.73 -15.30 3.70
N ASN A 292 -2.04 -16.36 4.45
CA ASN A 292 -2.27 -17.67 3.88
C ASN A 292 -3.63 -17.72 3.17
N ARG A 293 -3.60 -17.80 1.83
CA ARG A 293 -4.80 -17.86 0.97
C ARG A 293 -5.65 -19.13 1.18
N ASN A 294 -5.12 -20.15 1.87
CA ASN A 294 -5.84 -21.38 2.20
C ASN A 294 -6.59 -21.31 3.54
N ASN A 295 -6.54 -20.17 4.24
CA ASN A 295 -7.25 -20.03 5.50
C ASN A 295 -8.77 -20.13 5.32
N THR A 296 -9.42 -20.67 6.34
CA THR A 296 -10.88 -20.71 6.48
C THR A 296 -11.30 -19.90 7.70
N GLN A 297 -12.60 -19.75 7.95
CA GLN A 297 -13.07 -19.11 9.18
C GLN A 297 -12.52 -19.80 10.44
N GLY A 298 -12.29 -21.11 10.40
CA GLY A 298 -11.69 -21.86 11.52
C GLY A 298 -10.19 -21.64 11.73
N SER A 299 -9.51 -20.93 10.81
CA SER A 299 -8.09 -20.57 10.97
C SER A 299 -7.86 -19.41 11.95
N TYR A 300 -8.94 -18.76 12.40
CA TYR A 300 -8.92 -17.60 13.28
C TYR A 300 -9.67 -17.91 14.60
N PRO A 301 -9.26 -17.32 15.73
CA PRO A 301 -9.88 -17.60 17.02
C PRO A 301 -11.33 -17.09 17.06
N ALA A 302 -12.22 -17.82 17.74
CA ALA A 302 -13.62 -17.42 17.90
C ALA A 302 -13.79 -16.19 18.82
N ASP A 303 -12.94 -16.07 19.86
CA ASP A 303 -12.87 -14.90 20.72
C ASP A 303 -11.64 -14.07 20.32
N PHE A 304 -11.86 -13.01 19.55
CA PHE A 304 -10.80 -12.16 19.03
C PHE A 304 -10.44 -11.08 20.06
N LYS A 305 -9.55 -11.45 20.99
CA LYS A 305 -8.96 -10.55 21.98
C LYS A 305 -7.48 -10.34 21.70
N ILE A 306 -7.04 -9.10 21.83
CA ILE A 306 -5.63 -8.73 21.70
C ILE A 306 -5.21 -8.14 23.05
N THR A 307 -4.33 -8.85 23.74
CA THR A 307 -3.75 -8.38 25.00
C THR A 307 -2.65 -7.37 24.74
N ASP A 308 -2.33 -6.57 25.76
CA ASP A 308 -1.33 -5.49 25.68
C ASP A 308 0.06 -6.01 25.26
N GLU A 309 0.46 -7.20 25.73
CA GLU A 309 1.74 -7.85 25.39
C GLU A 309 1.90 -8.20 23.90
N LEU A 310 0.79 -8.25 23.15
CA LEU A 310 0.80 -8.52 21.70
C LEU A 310 0.93 -7.23 20.88
N LEU A 311 1.01 -6.05 21.51
CA LEU A 311 1.01 -4.76 20.87
C LEU A 311 2.39 -4.10 20.90
N PHE A 312 2.71 -3.38 19.83
CA PHE A 312 3.83 -2.44 19.85
C PHE A 312 3.40 -1.19 20.62
N HIS A 313 4.08 -0.86 21.73
CA HIS A 313 3.73 0.33 22.53
C HIS A 313 4.45 1.58 22.03
N GLN A 314 3.66 2.60 21.68
CA GLN A 314 4.17 3.91 21.27
C GLN A 314 5.08 4.53 22.33
N GLY A 315 4.62 4.63 23.59
CA GLY A 315 5.42 5.25 24.66
C GLY A 315 6.77 4.58 24.89
N LYS A 316 6.85 3.24 24.78
CA LYS A 316 8.15 2.53 24.87
C LYS A 316 9.05 2.88 23.68
N ILE A 317 8.51 2.85 22.47
CA ILE A 317 9.26 3.14 21.24
C ILE A 317 9.74 4.60 21.24
N SER A 318 8.88 5.56 21.57
CA SER A 318 9.23 6.98 21.66
C SER A 318 10.32 7.22 22.69
N ASN A 319 10.19 6.69 23.91
CA ASN A 319 11.21 6.87 24.94
C ASN A 319 12.57 6.29 24.52
N ILE A 320 12.58 5.07 23.96
CA ILE A 320 13.82 4.43 23.49
C ILE A 320 14.47 5.26 22.39
N LEU A 321 13.71 5.80 21.44
CA LEU A 321 14.23 6.61 20.35
C LEU A 321 14.74 7.98 20.84
N GLU A 322 14.02 8.62 21.76
CA GLU A 322 14.42 9.90 22.38
C GLU A 322 15.72 9.75 23.19
N ASP A 323 15.83 8.68 23.99
CA ASP A 323 17.04 8.34 24.77
C ASP A 323 18.26 8.09 23.86
N ASN A 324 18.03 7.77 22.58
CA ASN A 324 19.06 7.54 21.56
C ASN A 324 19.15 8.69 20.54
N HIS A 325 18.69 9.89 20.90
CA HIS A 325 18.84 11.15 20.16
C HIS A 325 18.11 11.23 18.81
N PHE A 326 17.08 10.41 18.60
CA PHE A 326 16.15 10.62 17.48
C PHE A 326 15.16 11.75 17.80
N ASP A 327 14.79 12.54 16.78
CA ASP A 327 13.72 13.54 16.93
C ASP A 327 12.34 12.86 16.91
N VAL A 328 11.80 12.62 18.10
CA VAL A 328 10.51 11.96 18.28
C VAL A 328 9.32 12.92 18.25
N SER A 329 9.53 14.21 17.94
CA SER A 329 8.46 15.22 17.91
C SER A 329 7.31 14.83 16.98
N GLY A 330 7.61 14.05 15.94
CA GLY A 330 6.63 13.51 15.00
C GLY A 330 5.88 12.28 15.51
N LEU A 331 6.40 11.49 16.46
CA LEU A 331 5.87 10.15 16.82
C LEU A 331 4.58 10.16 17.64
N ASP A 332 4.08 11.31 18.05
CA ASP A 332 2.81 11.39 18.78
C ASP A 332 1.61 11.13 17.84
N ILE A 333 0.88 10.05 18.10
CA ILE A 333 -0.33 9.66 17.35
C ILE A 333 -1.47 10.66 17.61
N PHE A 334 -1.44 11.38 18.73
CA PHE A 334 -2.46 12.36 19.12
C PHE A 334 -2.09 13.81 18.75
N SER A 335 -0.89 14.06 18.24
CA SER A 335 -0.51 15.36 17.70
C SER A 335 -0.90 15.46 16.22
N ALA A 336 -2.19 15.59 15.94
CA ALA A 336 -2.71 16.02 14.64
C ALA A 336 -3.95 16.90 14.81
#